data_AF-A0A7C3VKV4-F1
#
_entry.id   AF-A0A7C3VKV4-F1
#
_cell.length_a   1.000
_cell.length_b   1.000
_cell.length_c   1.000
_cell.angle_alpha   90.00
_cell.angle_beta   90.00
_cell.angle_gamma   90.00
#
_symmetry.space_group_name_H-M   'P 1'
#
loop_
_entity.id
_entity.type
_entity.pdbx_description
1 polymer ?
#
loop_
_entity_poly.entity_id
_entity_poly.type
_entity_poly.pdbx_seq_one_letter_code
_entity_poly.pdbx_strand_id
1 'polypeptide(L)'
;TIPLMKRVGFSAEKAGAVEVASSTNGQLTPPVMGAAAFLMVEYVGISYLEVVKHAFLPAIISYIALVYIVHLEACKMGLEGLPRQGVKKSAAQKLMGFLLGVAVFCGLSLAVYYGLGWLKPLMGEYSMIGMMVLFFVTYLAMIKWASTYPDLEVDDPNAAFVELPNPGPVAKTGAYYILPVVVLIWNLMIERLSPGLSAFWATLAILFVMVTQHPLKSMFRSGVLTGWAQGWGQMIDGMVAGSRNMIGIAVATGTAGIIVGTVSLTGAHQVIGELIEVISGGSLLMMLIYVAIFSLVLGMGLPTTATYIVIVSLMAPVIITVGAQSGLIVPLIAVHMFVFYFGILADDTPPVGLAAFAAAAISKGDPIKTGVIGFSYDVRTAILPFLFIFNTDLLLIDVGPAKAVFVFAIAVVAMLLFAAATQSWWLTKSRMWENAALLLIAFTLFNPGFWLNKVEDPYVHTPGAQILQLATDAPDDATLRVRMKGENANTFREVETTLALPLGAKDFGDGAARLEEFAGIAFAESDGTWIVDNVVFGKFAQLKGVDFDWEVQYIEVPADRMPKELFYIPALLLLALVGFLQMGRARKLETQTA
;
A
#
# COMPACT_ATOMS: atom_id res chain seq x y z
N THR A 1 -11.05 16.55 13.43
CA THR A 1 -9.59 16.80 13.40
C THR A 1 -9.23 18.18 12.87
N ILE A 2 -9.70 18.59 11.68
CA ILE A 2 -9.40 19.92 11.10
C ILE A 2 -9.63 21.11 12.06
N PRO A 3 -10.78 21.24 12.75
CA PRO A 3 -11.00 22.37 13.66
C PRO A 3 -9.97 22.42 14.81
N LEU A 4 -9.57 21.25 15.32
CA LEU A 4 -8.56 21.13 16.37
C LEU A 4 -7.20 21.64 15.88
N MET A 5 -6.76 21.21 14.69
CA MET A 5 -5.50 21.66 14.11
C MET A 5 -5.47 23.18 13.91
N LYS A 6 -6.57 23.76 13.42
CA LYS A 6 -6.69 25.21 13.26
C LYS A 6 -6.56 25.94 14.59
N ARG A 7 -7.20 25.44 15.65
CA ARG A 7 -7.14 26.04 17.00
C ARG A 7 -5.73 25.98 17.61
N VAL A 8 -4.94 24.96 17.25
CA VAL A 8 -3.53 24.82 17.68
C VAL A 8 -2.58 25.73 16.87
N GLY A 9 -3.04 26.35 15.78
CA GLY A 9 -2.28 27.36 15.02
C GLY A 9 -1.97 26.99 13.57
N PHE A 10 -2.45 25.85 13.05
CA PHE A 10 -2.35 25.55 11.62
C PHE A 10 -3.24 26.49 10.81
N SER A 11 -2.80 26.88 9.60
CA SER A 11 -3.68 27.58 8.66
C SER A 11 -4.82 26.66 8.20
N ALA A 12 -5.90 27.25 7.67
CA ALA A 12 -7.03 26.48 7.16
C ALA A 12 -6.60 25.51 6.05
N GLU A 13 -5.71 25.95 5.15
CA GLU A 13 -5.20 25.15 4.04
C GLU A 13 -4.33 24.01 4.53
N LYS A 14 -3.41 24.26 5.48
CA LYS A 14 -2.55 23.20 6.03
C LYS A 14 -3.34 22.19 6.86
N ALA A 15 -4.28 22.64 7.67
CA ALA A 15 -5.15 21.75 8.45
C ALA A 15 -5.99 20.86 7.52
N GLY A 16 -6.53 21.43 6.44
CA GLY A 16 -7.21 20.67 5.39
C GLY A 16 -6.26 19.68 4.71
N ALA A 17 -5.09 20.12 4.28
CA ALA A 17 -4.11 19.32 3.56
C ALA A 17 -3.61 18.10 4.35
N VAL A 18 -3.43 18.24 5.67
CA VAL A 18 -3.06 17.10 6.53
C VAL A 18 -4.19 16.08 6.61
N GLU A 19 -5.45 16.52 6.66
CA GLU A 19 -6.59 15.60 6.63
C GLU A 19 -6.68 14.87 5.30
N VAL A 20 -6.45 15.58 4.18
CA VAL A 20 -6.44 15.00 2.84
C VAL A 20 -5.35 13.92 2.72
N ALA A 21 -4.11 14.26 3.05
CA ALA A 21 -2.99 13.32 3.03
C ALA A 21 -3.20 12.12 3.97
N SER A 22 -3.83 12.35 5.13
CA SER A 22 -4.20 11.28 6.05
C SER A 22 -5.30 10.37 5.48
N SER A 23 -6.24 10.93 4.72
CA SER A 23 -7.30 10.19 4.03
C SER A 23 -6.72 9.29 2.93
N THR A 24 -5.83 9.83 2.08
CA THR A 24 -5.07 9.07 1.06
C THR A 24 -4.36 7.86 1.68
N ASN A 25 -3.61 8.09 2.77
CA ASN A 25 -2.92 7.01 3.49
C ASN A 25 -3.87 5.98 4.11
N GLY A 26 -5.06 6.41 4.56
CA GLY A 26 -6.08 5.51 5.09
C GLY A 26 -6.57 4.50 4.06
N GLN A 27 -6.67 4.91 2.79
CA GLN A 27 -7.06 4.02 1.70
C GLN A 27 -5.98 3.00 1.32
N LEU A 28 -4.71 3.30 1.60
CA LEU A 28 -3.59 2.40 1.33
C LEU A 28 -3.40 1.36 2.44
N THR A 29 -4.04 1.54 3.59
CA THR A 29 -3.67 0.82 4.81
C THR A 29 -4.53 -0.44 5.04
N PRO A 30 -3.90 -1.61 5.25
CA PRO A 30 -4.59 -2.81 5.68
C PRO A 30 -5.30 -2.67 7.03
N PRO A 31 -6.41 -3.39 7.28
CA PRO A 31 -7.10 -4.37 6.43
C PRO A 31 -8.31 -3.76 5.71
N VAL A 32 -8.38 -2.43 5.59
CA VAL A 32 -9.53 -1.80 4.94
C VAL A 32 -9.23 -1.65 3.46
N MET A 33 -8.07 -1.07 3.09
CA MET A 33 -7.53 -0.88 1.73
C MET A 33 -8.55 -0.50 0.62
N GLY A 34 -9.75 -0.03 0.99
CA GLY A 34 -10.89 0.15 0.10
C GLY A 34 -11.39 -1.13 -0.61
N ALA A 35 -12.37 -0.95 -1.49
CA ALA A 35 -12.89 -2.03 -2.33
C ALA A 35 -11.88 -2.50 -3.40
N ALA A 36 -10.87 -1.69 -3.72
CA ALA A 36 -9.84 -1.99 -4.69
C ALA A 36 -8.96 -3.19 -4.28
N ALA A 37 -8.70 -3.39 -2.98
CA ALA A 37 -7.96 -4.57 -2.52
C ALA A 37 -8.69 -5.88 -2.82
N PHE A 38 -10.03 -5.86 -2.85
CA PHE A 38 -10.82 -7.03 -3.24
C PHE A 38 -10.72 -7.32 -4.75
N LEU A 39 -10.71 -6.27 -5.58
CA LEU A 39 -10.46 -6.41 -7.01
C LEU A 39 -9.02 -6.87 -7.29
N MET A 40 -8.06 -6.47 -6.45
CA MET A 40 -6.68 -6.93 -6.54
C MET A 40 -6.56 -8.43 -6.26
N VAL A 41 -7.30 -8.96 -5.28
CA VAL A 41 -7.39 -10.41 -5.03
C VAL A 41 -7.91 -11.15 -6.27
N GLU A 42 -8.94 -10.62 -6.92
CA GLU A 42 -9.53 -11.22 -8.12
C GLU A 42 -8.59 -11.18 -9.33
N TYR A 43 -7.94 -10.04 -9.61
CA TYR A 43 -7.04 -9.91 -10.76
C TYR A 43 -5.69 -10.61 -10.58
N VAL A 44 -5.12 -10.56 -9.38
CA VAL A 44 -3.79 -11.16 -9.10
C VAL A 44 -3.92 -12.66 -8.79
N GLY A 45 -5.09 -13.11 -8.33
CA GLY A 45 -5.33 -14.52 -7.99
C GLY A 45 -4.67 -14.96 -6.66
N ILE A 46 -4.23 -14.00 -5.83
CA ILE A 46 -3.65 -14.29 -4.50
C ILE A 46 -4.66 -14.00 -3.40
N SER A 47 -4.49 -14.64 -2.24
CA SER A 47 -5.39 -14.42 -1.11
C SER A 47 -5.32 -12.98 -0.57
N TYR A 48 -6.41 -12.49 0.01
CA TYR A 48 -6.48 -11.17 0.65
C TYR A 48 -5.37 -10.97 1.71
N LEU A 49 -5.01 -12.05 2.41
CA LEU A 49 -3.95 -12.03 3.42
C LEU A 49 -2.57 -11.73 2.80
N GLU A 50 -2.28 -12.25 1.61
CA GLU A 50 -1.04 -11.92 0.90
C GLU A 50 -1.06 -10.46 0.44
N VAL A 51 -2.18 -9.96 -0.11
CA VAL A 51 -2.32 -8.52 -0.45
C VAL A 51 -2.05 -7.64 0.77
N VAL A 52 -2.66 -7.95 1.91
CA VAL A 52 -2.45 -7.25 3.18
C VAL A 52 -0.98 -7.31 3.62
N LYS A 53 -0.35 -8.48 3.56
CA LYS A 53 1.06 -8.67 3.91
C LYS A 53 1.97 -7.80 3.05
N HIS A 54 1.76 -7.79 1.73
CA HIS A 54 2.54 -6.99 0.79
C HIS A 54 2.33 -5.47 0.97
N ALA A 55 1.13 -5.04 1.37
CA ALA A 55 0.80 -3.63 1.60
C ALA A 55 1.16 -3.11 3.00
N PHE A 56 1.34 -4.00 3.98
CA PHE A 56 1.53 -3.63 5.39
C PHE A 56 2.74 -2.73 5.63
N LEU A 57 3.90 -3.15 5.12
CA LEU A 57 5.15 -2.42 5.34
C LEU A 57 5.14 -1.04 4.66
N PRO A 58 4.80 -0.93 3.35
CA PRO A 58 4.65 0.37 2.69
C PRO A 58 3.65 1.31 3.37
N ALA A 59 2.51 0.78 3.86
CA ALA A 59 1.47 1.57 4.51
C ALA A 59 1.96 2.21 5.82
N ILE A 60 2.59 1.42 6.71
CA ILE A 60 3.13 1.94 7.97
C ILE A 60 4.21 2.98 7.72
N ILE A 61 5.11 2.71 6.78
CA ILE A 61 6.17 3.63 6.39
C ILE A 61 5.58 4.98 5.93
N SER A 62 4.53 4.94 5.09
CA SER A 62 3.85 6.15 4.64
C SER A 62 3.22 6.94 5.80
N TYR A 63 2.58 6.25 6.76
CA TYR A 63 1.99 6.90 7.94
C TYR A 63 3.01 7.53 8.88
N ILE A 64 4.11 6.83 9.17
CA ILE A 64 5.21 7.37 9.99
C ILE A 64 5.75 8.65 9.35
N ALA A 65 5.95 8.63 8.03
CA ALA A 65 6.41 9.79 7.31
C ALA A 65 5.36 10.92 7.27
N LEU A 66 4.05 10.63 7.34
CA LEU A 66 2.99 11.66 7.50
C LEU A 66 3.09 12.37 8.83
N VAL A 67 3.14 11.60 9.90
CA VAL A 67 3.31 12.13 11.26
C VAL A 67 4.56 13.01 11.33
N TYR A 68 5.64 12.57 10.69
CA TYR A 68 6.88 13.33 10.64
C TYR A 68 6.76 14.63 9.83
N ILE A 69 6.11 14.65 8.67
CA ILE A 69 5.87 15.90 7.93
C ILE A 69 5.03 16.88 8.76
N VAL A 70 3.96 16.41 9.41
CA VAL A 70 3.13 17.26 10.29
C VAL A 70 3.95 17.81 11.44
N HIS A 71 4.86 17.01 12.00
CA HIS A 71 5.79 17.45 13.03
C HIS A 71 6.77 18.52 12.52
N LEU A 72 7.40 18.29 11.36
CA LEU A 72 8.30 19.26 10.73
C LEU A 72 7.56 20.57 10.44
N GLU A 73 6.31 20.50 9.99
CA GLU A 73 5.50 21.67 9.70
C GLU A 73 5.17 22.46 10.97
N ALA A 74 4.83 21.77 12.06
CA ALA A 74 4.64 22.39 13.37
C ALA A 74 5.93 23.06 13.87
N CYS A 75 7.10 22.42 13.69
CA CYS A 75 8.40 22.98 14.05
C CYS A 75 8.74 24.25 13.24
N LYS A 76 8.49 24.26 11.92
CA LYS A 76 8.68 25.45 11.09
C LYS A 76 7.79 26.63 11.51
N MET A 77 6.61 26.33 12.04
CA MET A 77 5.65 27.31 12.52
C MET A 77 5.91 27.73 13.98
N GLY A 78 6.88 27.10 14.67
CA GLY A 78 7.18 27.39 16.08
C GLY A 78 6.04 27.05 17.03
N LEU A 79 5.17 26.09 16.67
CA LEU A 79 4.02 25.73 17.48
C LEU A 79 4.46 25.00 18.76
N GLU A 80 4.05 25.52 19.91
CA GLU A 80 4.27 24.87 21.21
C GLU A 80 3.12 23.92 21.54
N GLY A 81 3.45 22.79 22.16
CA GLY A 81 2.45 21.81 22.58
C GLY A 81 1.59 22.35 23.74
N LEU A 82 0.28 22.16 23.65
CA LEU A 82 -0.66 22.48 24.73
C LEU A 82 -0.23 21.80 26.05
N PRO A 83 -0.44 22.45 27.22
CA PRO A 83 -0.12 21.88 28.52
C PRO A 83 -0.90 20.56 28.71
N ARG A 84 -0.18 19.45 28.91
CA ARG A 84 -0.79 18.14 29.14
C ARG A 84 -1.20 18.01 30.61
N GLN A 85 -2.41 17.52 30.87
CA GLN A 85 -2.79 17.09 32.21
C GLN A 85 -1.98 15.83 32.60
N GLY A 86 -1.21 15.91 33.69
CA GLY A 86 -0.48 14.78 34.29
C GLY A 86 1.04 14.96 34.39
N VAL A 87 1.70 14.01 35.08
CA VAL A 87 3.14 14.02 35.34
C VAL A 87 3.93 13.98 34.03
N LYS A 88 5.00 14.79 33.93
CA LYS A 88 5.95 14.77 32.80
C LYS A 88 6.58 13.37 32.67
N LYS A 89 6.03 12.52 31.79
CA LYS A 89 6.61 11.22 31.47
C LYS A 89 7.96 11.41 30.78
N SER A 90 9.00 10.68 31.20
CA SER A 90 10.30 10.71 30.52
C SER A 90 10.18 10.20 29.08
N ALA A 91 11.14 10.53 28.21
CA ALA A 91 11.16 10.00 26.84
C ALA A 91 11.13 8.46 26.81
N ALA A 92 11.84 7.82 27.75
CA ALA A 92 11.82 6.36 27.92
C ALA A 92 10.43 5.85 28.35
N GLN A 93 9.72 6.54 29.23
CA GLN A 93 8.34 6.15 29.61
C GLN A 93 7.33 6.35 28.49
N LYS A 94 7.52 7.37 27.64
CA LYS A 94 6.69 7.58 26.44
C LYS A 94 6.95 6.49 25.41
N LEU A 95 8.22 6.19 25.13
CA LEU A 95 8.62 5.12 24.22
C LEU A 95 8.15 3.76 24.73
N MET A 96 8.36 3.46 26.02
CA MET A 96 7.91 2.23 26.64
C MET A 96 6.39 2.14 26.67
N GLY A 97 5.67 3.23 26.94
CA GLY A 97 4.20 3.27 26.85
C GLY A 97 3.67 3.07 25.43
N PHE A 98 4.35 3.63 24.43
CA PHE A 98 4.04 3.40 23.02
C PHE A 98 4.33 1.95 22.61
N LEU A 99 5.53 1.43 22.91
CA LEU A 99 5.92 0.05 22.63
C LEU A 99 5.02 -0.94 23.36
N LEU A 100 4.63 -0.67 24.61
CA LEU A 100 3.66 -1.46 25.35
C LEU A 100 2.28 -1.38 24.68
N GLY A 101 1.84 -0.19 24.25
CA GLY A 101 0.59 -0.02 23.51
C GLY A 101 0.57 -0.82 22.21
N VAL A 102 1.66 -0.77 21.43
CA VAL A 102 1.85 -1.58 20.22
C VAL A 102 1.90 -3.06 20.57
N ALA A 103 2.64 -3.48 21.59
CA ALA A 103 2.72 -4.87 22.03
C ALA A 103 1.38 -5.40 22.53
N VAL A 104 0.59 -4.59 23.24
CA VAL A 104 -0.78 -4.93 23.67
C VAL A 104 -1.70 -5.02 22.46
N PHE A 105 -1.61 -4.10 21.51
CA PHE A 105 -2.40 -4.15 20.29
C PHE A 105 -2.04 -5.36 19.42
N CYS A 106 -0.76 -5.62 19.18
CA CYS A 106 -0.26 -6.80 18.48
C CYS A 106 -0.64 -8.08 19.23
N GLY A 107 -0.47 -8.11 20.56
CA GLY A 107 -0.85 -9.23 21.40
C GLY A 107 -2.35 -9.50 21.36
N LEU A 108 -3.18 -8.46 21.41
CA LEU A 108 -4.64 -8.58 21.26
C LEU A 108 -4.99 -9.07 19.84
N SER A 109 -4.32 -8.55 18.82
CA SER A 109 -4.54 -8.94 17.42
C SER A 109 -4.13 -10.39 17.18
N LEU A 110 -3.02 -10.85 17.76
CA LEU A 110 -2.58 -12.24 17.73
C LEU A 110 -3.49 -13.14 18.57
N ALA A 111 -3.96 -12.67 19.74
CA ALA A 111 -4.90 -13.42 20.57
C ALA A 111 -6.25 -13.57 19.87
N VAL A 112 -6.72 -12.54 19.17
CA VAL A 112 -7.90 -12.63 18.30
C VAL A 112 -7.60 -13.55 17.12
N TYR A 113 -6.47 -13.40 16.43
CA TYR A 113 -6.13 -14.23 15.27
C TYR A 113 -6.02 -15.72 15.62
N TYR A 114 -5.21 -16.08 16.63
CA TYR A 114 -5.01 -17.47 17.06
C TYR A 114 -6.19 -18.00 17.87
N GLY A 115 -6.72 -17.21 18.80
CA GLY A 115 -7.83 -17.63 19.66
C GLY A 115 -9.11 -17.86 18.86
N LEU A 116 -9.40 -16.97 17.89
CA LEU A 116 -10.46 -17.26 16.94
C LEU A 116 -10.01 -18.38 15.98
N GLY A 117 -8.76 -18.42 15.52
CA GLY A 117 -8.27 -19.46 14.61
C GLY A 117 -8.43 -20.89 15.15
N TRP A 118 -8.44 -21.07 16.47
CA TRP A 118 -8.74 -22.34 17.14
C TRP A 118 -10.21 -22.72 17.16
N LEU A 119 -11.15 -21.78 17.00
CA LEU A 119 -12.58 -22.09 16.92
C LEU A 119 -12.88 -23.03 15.75
N LYS A 120 -12.18 -22.86 14.62
CA LYS A 120 -12.42 -23.63 13.40
C LYS A 120 -12.05 -25.11 13.53
N PRO A 121 -10.83 -25.49 14.00
CA PRO A 121 -10.53 -26.88 14.33
C PRO A 121 -11.41 -27.48 15.43
N LEU A 122 -11.82 -26.67 16.42
CA LEU A 122 -12.61 -27.14 17.58
C LEU A 122 -14.09 -27.38 17.24
N MET A 123 -14.69 -26.57 16.37
CA MET A 123 -16.13 -26.56 16.12
C MET A 123 -16.53 -27.00 14.70
N GLY A 124 -15.57 -27.17 13.78
CA GLY A 124 -15.83 -27.64 12.42
C GLY A 124 -16.91 -26.80 11.71
N GLU A 125 -17.98 -27.46 11.25
CA GLU A 125 -19.11 -26.81 10.57
C GLU A 125 -19.87 -25.80 11.45
N TYR A 126 -19.74 -25.89 12.77
CA TYR A 126 -20.38 -24.97 13.72
C TYR A 126 -19.53 -23.72 14.04
N SER A 127 -18.36 -23.56 13.41
CA SER A 127 -17.46 -22.40 13.58
C SER A 127 -18.21 -21.06 13.49
N MET A 128 -19.09 -20.94 12.50
CA MET A 128 -19.88 -19.72 12.27
C MET A 128 -20.85 -19.40 13.42
N ILE A 129 -21.52 -20.43 13.96
CA ILE A 129 -22.43 -20.27 15.11
C ILE A 129 -21.63 -19.92 16.36
N GLY A 130 -20.49 -20.58 16.57
CA GLY A 130 -19.56 -20.25 17.65
C GLY A 130 -19.12 -18.79 17.62
N MET A 131 -18.80 -18.28 16.44
CA MET A 131 -18.47 -16.87 16.23
C MET A 131 -19.63 -15.91 16.49
N MET A 132 -20.85 -16.25 16.10
CA MET A 132 -22.04 -15.44 16.42
C MET A 132 -22.28 -15.36 17.93
N VAL A 133 -22.14 -16.48 18.64
CA VAL A 133 -22.26 -16.53 20.10
C VAL A 133 -21.16 -15.70 20.75
N LEU A 134 -19.90 -15.86 20.30
CA LEU A 134 -18.78 -15.08 20.79
C LEU A 134 -18.97 -13.58 20.57
N PHE A 135 -19.41 -13.18 19.38
CA PHE A 135 -19.77 -11.80 19.05
C PHE A 135 -20.84 -11.27 20.00
N PHE A 136 -21.92 -12.02 20.21
CA PHE A 136 -23.01 -11.59 21.08
C PHE A 136 -22.55 -11.42 22.54
N VAL A 137 -21.79 -12.38 23.07
CA VAL A 137 -21.26 -12.33 24.44
C VAL A 137 -20.28 -11.16 24.61
N THR A 138 -19.33 -11.01 23.69
CA THR A 138 -18.38 -9.88 23.72
C THR A 138 -19.08 -8.54 23.56
N TYR A 139 -20.08 -8.46 22.67
CA TYR A 139 -20.91 -7.26 22.50
C TYR A 139 -21.62 -6.85 23.78
N LEU A 140 -22.29 -7.79 24.46
CA LEU A 140 -22.96 -7.50 25.73
C LEU A 140 -21.98 -7.04 26.82
N ALA A 141 -20.81 -7.67 26.91
CA ALA A 141 -19.76 -7.28 27.85
C ALA A 141 -19.24 -5.86 27.56
N MET A 142 -18.97 -5.54 26.30
CA MET A 142 -18.47 -4.24 25.86
C MET A 142 -19.52 -3.14 26.04
N ILE A 143 -20.81 -3.41 25.79
CA ILE A 143 -21.87 -2.44 26.06
C ILE A 143 -22.04 -2.20 27.55
N LYS A 144 -22.03 -3.25 28.38
CA LYS A 144 -22.09 -3.10 29.84
C LYS A 144 -20.93 -2.25 30.35
N TRP A 145 -19.75 -2.40 29.76
CA TRP A 145 -18.60 -1.56 30.06
C TRP A 145 -18.76 -0.13 29.54
N ALA A 146 -19.25 0.07 28.32
CA ALA A 146 -19.51 1.39 27.76
C ALA A 146 -20.59 2.15 28.54
N SER A 147 -21.58 1.45 29.09
CA SER A 147 -22.69 2.06 29.83
C SER A 147 -22.25 2.70 31.17
N THR A 148 -21.09 2.34 31.70
CA THR A 148 -20.55 2.96 32.93
C THR A 148 -20.01 4.38 32.70
N TYR A 149 -19.81 4.76 31.43
CA TYR A 149 -19.38 6.10 31.06
C TYR A 149 -20.57 6.90 30.52
N PRO A 150 -20.64 8.22 30.77
CA PRO A 150 -21.61 9.09 30.11
C PRO A 150 -21.41 9.03 28.59
N ASP A 151 -22.49 9.25 27.84
CA ASP A 151 -22.39 9.35 26.39
C ASP A 151 -21.57 10.60 26.02
N LEU A 152 -20.86 10.51 24.90
CA LEU A 152 -20.01 11.59 24.43
C LEU A 152 -20.88 12.74 23.93
N GLU A 153 -20.62 13.96 24.42
CA GLU A 153 -21.21 15.17 23.88
C GLU A 153 -20.62 15.46 22.49
N VAL A 154 -21.46 15.98 21.59
CA VAL A 154 -21.00 16.41 20.26
C VAL A 154 -20.17 17.68 20.44
N ASP A 155 -18.90 17.61 20.04
CA ASP A 155 -17.93 18.69 20.20
C ASP A 155 -18.37 19.96 19.44
N ASP A 156 -18.39 21.13 20.11
CA ASP A 156 -18.74 22.40 19.48
C ASP A 156 -17.60 22.86 18.55
N PRO A 157 -17.82 22.97 17.22
CA PRO A 157 -16.82 23.41 16.26
C PRO A 157 -16.31 24.84 16.45
N ASN A 158 -16.94 25.64 17.32
CA ASN A 158 -16.58 27.04 17.58
C ASN A 158 -16.06 27.33 19.01
N ALA A 159 -16.12 26.38 19.95
CA ALA A 159 -15.62 26.58 21.31
C ALA A 159 -14.08 26.72 21.38
N ALA A 160 -13.57 27.61 22.24
CA ALA A 160 -12.12 27.76 22.45
C ALA A 160 -11.57 26.54 23.21
N PHE A 161 -10.69 25.78 22.58
CA PHE A 161 -10.06 24.61 23.21
C PHE A 161 -8.94 25.06 24.15
N VAL A 162 -9.19 24.97 25.45
CA VAL A 162 -8.19 25.23 26.49
C VAL A 162 -7.43 23.94 26.86
N GLU A 163 -8.04 22.76 26.63
CA GLU A 163 -7.49 21.47 27.07
C GLU A 163 -7.72 20.34 26.03
N LEU A 164 -6.79 19.39 25.97
CA LEU A 164 -6.93 18.19 25.12
C LEU A 164 -7.98 17.23 25.72
N PRO A 165 -8.91 16.66 24.93
CA PRO A 165 -9.87 15.70 25.43
C PRO A 165 -9.13 14.43 25.83
N ASN A 166 -9.52 13.80 26.93
CA ASN A 166 -8.92 12.55 27.32
C ASN A 166 -9.32 11.44 26.32
N PRO A 167 -8.36 10.79 25.64
CA PRO A 167 -8.67 9.75 24.65
C PRO A 167 -9.22 8.47 25.30
N GLY A 168 -8.93 8.26 26.60
CA GLY A 168 -9.37 7.10 27.36
C GLY A 168 -10.89 6.95 27.41
N PRO A 169 -11.64 7.94 27.91
CA PRO A 169 -13.11 7.92 27.90
C PRO A 169 -13.71 7.65 26.53
N VAL A 170 -13.25 8.34 25.48
CA VAL A 170 -13.77 8.19 24.10
C VAL A 170 -13.65 6.74 23.60
N ALA A 171 -12.48 6.13 23.78
CA ALA A 171 -12.25 4.74 23.39
C ALA A 171 -13.17 3.76 24.15
N LYS A 172 -13.46 4.03 25.42
CA LYS A 172 -14.32 3.18 26.26
C LYS A 172 -15.79 3.27 25.89
N THR A 173 -16.29 4.45 25.51
CA THR A 173 -17.71 4.63 25.16
C THR A 173 -18.08 4.03 23.79
N GLY A 174 -17.10 3.87 22.88
CA GLY A 174 -17.30 3.39 21.51
C GLY A 174 -16.68 2.03 21.18
N ALA A 175 -16.05 1.33 22.14
CA ALA A 175 -15.26 0.13 21.89
C ALA A 175 -16.03 -0.97 21.10
N TYR A 176 -17.33 -1.12 21.34
CA TYR A 176 -18.16 -2.15 20.70
C TYR A 176 -18.31 -1.97 19.17
N TYR A 177 -18.01 -0.79 18.61
CA TYR A 177 -17.98 -0.58 17.15
C TYR A 177 -16.80 -1.26 16.46
N ILE A 178 -15.83 -1.78 17.21
CA ILE A 178 -14.72 -2.59 16.66
C ILE A 178 -15.21 -4.00 16.26
N LEU A 179 -16.28 -4.51 16.89
CA LEU A 179 -16.73 -5.89 16.66
C LEU A 179 -17.13 -6.20 15.20
N PRO A 180 -17.88 -5.34 14.48
CA PRO A 180 -18.14 -5.56 13.04
C PRO A 180 -16.86 -5.65 12.20
N VAL A 181 -15.81 -4.90 12.57
CA VAL A 181 -14.49 -4.98 11.90
C VAL A 181 -13.82 -6.32 12.19
N VAL A 182 -13.92 -6.83 13.43
CA VAL A 182 -13.44 -8.18 13.77
C VAL A 182 -14.19 -9.25 12.96
N VAL A 183 -15.51 -9.12 12.78
CA VAL A 183 -16.31 -10.02 11.92
C VAL A 183 -15.82 -9.98 10.48
N LEU A 184 -15.55 -8.78 9.93
CA LEU A 184 -14.99 -8.61 8.59
C LEU A 184 -13.64 -9.33 8.44
N ILE A 185 -12.72 -9.05 9.37
CA ILE A 185 -11.36 -9.61 9.37
C ILE A 185 -11.40 -11.14 9.53
N TRP A 186 -12.24 -11.66 10.42
CA TRP A 186 -12.44 -13.08 10.63
C TRP A 186 -12.87 -13.80 9.34
N ASN A 187 -13.94 -13.28 8.71
CA ASN A 187 -14.49 -13.87 7.49
C ASN A 187 -13.48 -13.87 6.34
N LEU A 188 -12.69 -12.79 6.20
CA LEU A 188 -11.68 -12.65 5.16
C LEU A 188 -10.43 -13.49 5.42
N MET A 189 -9.86 -13.41 6.63
CA MET A 189 -8.53 -13.94 6.92
C MET A 189 -8.56 -15.41 7.37
N ILE A 190 -9.62 -15.85 8.03
CA ILE A 190 -9.67 -17.16 8.68
C ILE A 190 -10.67 -18.09 8.00
N GLU A 191 -11.89 -17.61 7.74
CA GLU A 191 -12.83 -18.37 6.92
C GLU A 191 -12.51 -18.31 5.42
N ARG A 192 -11.70 -17.32 4.99
CA ARG A 192 -11.31 -17.12 3.59
C ARG A 192 -12.53 -17.04 2.66
N LEU A 193 -13.62 -16.48 3.19
CA LEU A 193 -14.83 -16.22 2.41
C LEU A 193 -14.53 -15.16 1.34
N SER A 194 -15.37 -15.13 0.31
CA SER A 194 -15.27 -14.08 -0.70
C SER A 194 -15.40 -12.69 -0.03
N PRO A 195 -14.71 -11.68 -0.57
CA PRO A 195 -14.85 -10.30 -0.12
C PRO A 195 -16.27 -9.80 0.08
N GLY A 196 -17.14 -10.04 -0.91
CA GLY A 196 -18.54 -9.62 -0.87
C GLY A 196 -19.31 -10.27 0.28
N LEU A 197 -19.10 -11.58 0.50
CA LEU A 197 -19.76 -12.29 1.60
C LEU A 197 -19.27 -11.81 2.96
N SER A 198 -17.97 -11.51 3.09
CA SER A 198 -17.40 -10.97 4.32
C SER A 198 -17.95 -9.59 4.68
N ALA A 199 -18.06 -8.71 3.67
CA ALA A 199 -18.66 -7.39 3.83
C ALA A 199 -20.15 -7.46 4.21
N PHE A 200 -20.89 -8.41 3.65
CA PHE A 200 -22.30 -8.66 4.00
C PHE A 200 -22.46 -8.97 5.49
N TRP A 201 -21.69 -9.92 6.04
CA TRP A 201 -21.76 -10.29 7.45
C TRP A 201 -21.33 -9.16 8.39
N ALA A 202 -20.30 -8.40 8.04
CA ALA A 202 -19.87 -7.23 8.80
C ALA A 202 -20.96 -6.13 8.80
N THR A 203 -21.67 -5.96 7.67
CA THR A 203 -22.80 -5.02 7.56
C THR A 203 -23.97 -5.45 8.43
N LEU A 204 -24.31 -6.74 8.44
CA LEU A 204 -25.33 -7.26 9.36
C LEU A 204 -24.95 -7.03 10.83
N ALA A 205 -23.68 -7.25 11.18
CA ALA A 205 -23.18 -7.02 12.53
C ALA A 205 -23.31 -5.55 12.97
N ILE A 206 -22.99 -4.58 12.10
CA ILE A 206 -23.14 -3.16 12.44
C ILE A 206 -24.61 -2.72 12.51
N LEU A 207 -25.48 -3.23 11.63
CA LEU A 207 -26.92 -2.98 11.70
C LEU A 207 -27.51 -3.50 13.02
N PHE A 208 -27.12 -4.71 13.43
CA PHE A 208 -27.49 -5.26 14.73
C PHE A 208 -27.07 -4.33 15.87
N VAL A 209 -25.78 -3.94 15.91
CA VAL A 209 -25.23 -3.03 16.93
C VAL A 209 -26.00 -1.71 16.99
N MET A 210 -26.33 -1.11 15.84
CA MET A 210 -27.03 0.18 15.77
C MET A 210 -28.43 0.11 16.36
N VAL A 211 -29.17 -0.97 16.09
CA VAL A 211 -30.53 -1.16 16.62
C VAL A 211 -30.51 -1.45 18.11
N THR A 212 -29.56 -2.25 18.59
CA THR A 212 -29.56 -2.75 19.98
C THR A 212 -28.78 -1.90 20.98
N GLN A 213 -27.88 -1.00 20.54
CA GLN A 213 -27.00 -0.27 21.47
C GLN A 213 -27.72 0.62 22.49
N HIS A 214 -28.70 1.41 22.06
CA HIS A 214 -29.42 2.34 22.93
C HIS A 214 -30.32 1.61 23.92
N PRO A 215 -31.14 0.62 23.50
CA PRO A 215 -31.87 -0.25 24.41
C PRO A 215 -30.99 -0.91 25.47
N LEU A 216 -29.87 -1.51 25.06
CA LEU A 216 -29.00 -2.24 25.98
C LEU A 216 -28.27 -1.30 26.95
N LYS A 217 -27.78 -0.15 26.48
CA LYS A 217 -27.21 0.88 27.38
C LYS A 217 -28.24 1.38 28.39
N SER A 218 -29.47 1.62 27.95
CA SER A 218 -30.56 2.06 28.82
C SER A 218 -30.89 1.00 29.87
N MET A 219 -30.94 -0.28 29.48
CA MET A 219 -31.15 -1.40 30.40
C MET A 219 -30.04 -1.50 31.45
N PHE A 220 -28.77 -1.35 31.07
CA PHE A 220 -27.66 -1.41 32.04
C PHE A 220 -27.57 -0.18 32.95
N ARG A 221 -28.03 1.00 32.50
CA ARG A 221 -28.03 2.25 33.31
C ARG A 221 -29.24 2.40 34.21
N SER A 222 -30.43 2.03 33.72
CA SER A 222 -31.72 2.37 34.33
C SER A 222 -32.64 1.17 34.57
N GLY A 223 -32.27 -0.02 34.10
CA GLY A 223 -33.10 -1.23 34.18
C GLY A 223 -34.24 -1.28 33.16
N VAL A 224 -34.40 -0.25 32.32
CA VAL A 224 -35.49 -0.16 31.32
C VAL A 224 -34.94 -0.26 29.90
N LEU A 225 -35.62 -1.01 29.04
CA LEU A 225 -35.28 -1.14 27.63
C LEU A 225 -35.91 -0.01 26.80
N THR A 226 -35.31 1.19 26.83
CA THR A 226 -35.73 2.34 26.01
C THR A 226 -34.69 2.69 24.94
N GLY A 227 -35.12 3.29 23.82
CA GLY A 227 -34.22 3.71 22.73
C GLY A 227 -34.29 2.88 21.45
N TRP A 228 -35.21 1.91 21.35
CA TRP A 228 -35.42 1.12 20.13
C TRP A 228 -35.76 2.00 18.92
N ALA A 229 -36.66 2.97 19.10
CA ALA A 229 -37.04 3.89 18.03
C ALA A 229 -35.85 4.71 17.51
N GLN A 230 -34.94 5.13 18.40
CA GLN A 230 -33.72 5.84 18.02
C GLN A 230 -32.76 4.93 17.25
N GLY A 231 -32.55 3.69 17.70
CA GLY A 231 -31.72 2.71 17.00
C GLY A 231 -32.26 2.37 15.61
N TRP A 232 -33.56 2.14 15.48
CA TRP A 232 -34.22 1.93 14.19
C TRP A 232 -34.15 3.14 13.27
N GLY A 233 -34.39 4.34 13.79
CA GLY A 233 -34.24 5.58 13.02
C GLY A 233 -32.83 5.74 12.47
N GLN A 234 -31.81 5.57 13.32
CA GLN A 234 -30.40 5.61 12.91
C GLN A 234 -30.07 4.54 11.86
N MET A 235 -30.62 3.33 11.99
CA MET A 235 -30.42 2.25 11.02
C MET A 235 -30.98 2.63 9.65
N ILE A 236 -32.21 3.15 9.59
CA ILE A 236 -32.85 3.60 8.35
C ILE A 236 -32.05 4.75 7.74
N ASP A 237 -31.68 5.75 8.53
CA ASP A 237 -30.87 6.88 8.07
C ASP A 237 -29.52 6.42 7.51
N GLY A 238 -28.88 5.45 8.18
CA GLY A 238 -27.64 4.82 7.73
C GLY A 238 -27.79 4.07 6.40
N MET A 239 -28.87 3.30 6.23
CA MET A 239 -29.16 2.60 4.98
C MET A 239 -29.44 3.59 3.83
N VAL A 240 -30.20 4.66 4.10
CA VAL A 240 -30.49 5.72 3.12
C VAL A 240 -29.21 6.45 2.72
N ALA A 241 -28.36 6.82 3.68
CA ALA A 241 -27.08 7.45 3.43
C ALA A 241 -26.15 6.54 2.61
N GLY A 242 -26.05 5.25 2.97
CA GLY A 242 -25.28 4.25 2.23
C GLY A 242 -25.76 4.13 0.78
N SER A 243 -27.08 4.09 0.57
CA SER A 243 -27.68 4.01 -0.76
C SER A 243 -27.39 5.25 -1.59
N ARG A 244 -27.52 6.45 -1.01
CA ARG A 244 -27.21 7.72 -1.68
C ARG A 244 -25.75 7.83 -2.09
N ASN A 245 -24.83 7.44 -1.20
CA ASN A 245 -23.39 7.43 -1.48
C ASN A 245 -23.02 6.40 -2.56
N MET A 246 -23.76 5.29 -2.66
CA MET A 246 -23.53 4.25 -3.67
C MET A 246 -23.91 4.66 -5.09
N ILE A 247 -24.88 5.56 -5.27
CA ILE A 247 -25.35 5.98 -6.61
C ILE A 247 -24.18 6.50 -7.47
N GLY A 248 -23.35 7.39 -6.92
CA GLY A 248 -22.20 7.94 -7.63
C GLY A 248 -21.16 6.88 -8.00
N ILE A 249 -20.87 5.96 -7.08
CA ILE A 249 -19.92 4.87 -7.28
C ILE A 249 -20.44 3.90 -8.36
N ALA A 250 -21.73 3.56 -8.35
CA ALA A 250 -22.34 2.65 -9.29
C ALA A 250 -22.29 3.20 -10.73
N VAL A 251 -22.66 4.47 -10.93
CA VAL A 251 -22.57 5.13 -12.24
C VAL A 251 -21.12 5.17 -12.73
N ALA A 252 -20.19 5.62 -11.88
CA ALA A 252 -18.78 5.72 -12.28
C ALA A 252 -18.16 4.35 -12.60
N THR A 253 -18.49 3.32 -11.83
CA THR A 253 -18.00 1.94 -12.06
C THR A 253 -18.60 1.34 -13.32
N GLY A 254 -19.89 1.58 -13.59
CA GLY A 254 -20.53 1.17 -14.84
C GLY A 254 -19.88 1.82 -16.07
N THR A 255 -19.61 3.13 -16.00
CA THR A 255 -18.89 3.84 -17.07
C THR A 255 -17.44 3.35 -17.21
N ALA A 256 -16.73 3.14 -16.11
CA ALA A 256 -15.39 2.55 -16.11
C ALA A 256 -15.38 1.19 -16.81
N GLY A 257 -16.35 0.32 -16.52
CA GLY A 257 -16.50 -0.97 -17.20
C GLY A 257 -16.66 -0.86 -18.72
N ILE A 258 -17.43 0.12 -19.20
CA ILE A 258 -17.57 0.39 -20.65
C ILE A 258 -16.24 0.84 -21.25
N ILE A 259 -15.50 1.72 -20.56
CA ILE A 259 -14.17 2.19 -20.99
C ILE A 259 -13.21 1.00 -21.09
N VAL A 260 -13.12 0.20 -20.02
CA VAL A 260 -12.25 -0.98 -19.97
C VAL A 260 -12.59 -1.99 -21.06
N GLY A 261 -13.89 -2.30 -21.25
CA GLY A 261 -14.34 -3.20 -22.30
C GLY A 261 -14.00 -2.69 -23.70
N THR A 262 -14.23 -1.40 -23.97
CA THR A 262 -13.89 -0.79 -25.26
C THR A 262 -12.38 -0.80 -25.51
N VAL A 263 -11.56 -0.44 -24.53
CA VAL A 263 -10.10 -0.43 -24.70
C VAL A 263 -9.51 -1.83 -24.83
N SER A 264 -10.06 -2.80 -24.11
CA SER A 264 -9.65 -4.20 -24.21
C SER A 264 -9.96 -4.77 -25.59
N LEU A 265 -11.19 -4.54 -26.11
CA LEU A 265 -11.61 -5.05 -27.42
C LEU A 265 -10.93 -4.36 -28.60
N THR A 266 -10.56 -3.09 -28.45
CA THR A 266 -9.88 -2.32 -29.52
C THR A 266 -8.36 -2.47 -29.50
N GLY A 267 -7.77 -3.06 -28.45
CA GLY A 267 -6.33 -3.12 -28.28
C GLY A 267 -5.68 -1.79 -27.92
N ALA A 268 -6.43 -0.75 -27.55
CA ALA A 268 -5.88 0.60 -27.31
C ALA A 268 -4.82 0.66 -26.20
N HIS A 269 -4.85 -0.29 -25.24
CA HIS A 269 -3.82 -0.45 -24.22
C HIS A 269 -2.43 -0.76 -24.81
N GLN A 270 -2.37 -1.49 -25.94
CA GLN A 270 -1.12 -1.75 -26.66
C GLN A 270 -0.55 -0.47 -27.26
N VAL A 271 -1.39 0.36 -27.87
CA VAL A 271 -0.99 1.66 -28.43
C VAL A 271 -0.42 2.59 -27.36
N ILE A 272 -1.03 2.61 -26.16
CA ILE A 272 -0.50 3.39 -25.04
C ILE A 272 0.84 2.80 -24.57
N GLY A 273 0.99 1.47 -24.57
CA GLY A 273 2.25 0.79 -24.28
C GLY A 273 3.36 1.16 -25.26
N GLU A 274 3.10 1.10 -26.57
CA GLU A 274 4.05 1.51 -27.61
C GLU A 274 4.44 2.98 -27.50
N LEU A 275 3.46 3.87 -27.25
CA LEU A 275 3.74 5.28 -27.01
C LEU A 275 4.70 5.45 -25.82
N ILE A 276 4.42 4.77 -24.70
CA ILE A 276 5.26 4.81 -23.51
C ILE A 276 6.66 4.24 -23.79
N GLU A 277 6.76 3.13 -24.51
CA GLU A 277 8.04 2.52 -24.88
C GLU A 277 8.91 3.51 -25.69
N VAL A 278 8.33 4.13 -26.72
CA VAL A 278 9.01 5.10 -27.60
C VAL A 278 9.49 6.31 -26.81
N ILE A 279 8.63 6.93 -26.00
CA ILE A 279 9.03 8.11 -25.21
C ILE A 279 10.00 7.76 -24.08
N SER A 280 9.98 6.52 -23.59
CA SER A 280 10.90 6.05 -22.55
C SER A 280 12.31 5.80 -23.08
N GLY A 281 12.46 5.58 -24.39
CA GLY A 281 13.76 5.35 -25.03
C GLY A 281 14.51 4.17 -24.43
N GLY A 282 13.80 3.11 -24.03
CA GLY A 282 14.37 1.95 -23.34
C GLY A 282 14.74 2.15 -21.86
N SER A 283 14.50 3.33 -21.29
CA SER A 283 14.74 3.57 -19.86
C SER A 283 13.57 3.10 -19.00
N LEU A 284 13.81 2.05 -18.21
CA LEU A 284 12.87 1.50 -17.22
C LEU A 284 12.31 2.58 -16.28
N LEU A 285 13.17 3.48 -15.78
CA LEU A 285 12.75 4.51 -14.85
C LEU A 285 11.82 5.52 -15.53
N MET A 286 12.11 5.89 -16.77
CA MET A 286 11.25 6.79 -17.54
C MET A 286 9.91 6.14 -17.83
N MET A 287 9.89 4.85 -18.20
CA MET A 287 8.65 4.09 -18.39
C MET A 287 7.77 4.16 -17.15
N LEU A 288 8.31 3.86 -15.97
CA LEU A 288 7.54 3.93 -14.73
C LEU A 288 7.06 5.37 -14.41
N ILE A 289 7.87 6.39 -14.71
CA ILE A 289 7.46 7.81 -14.54
C ILE A 289 6.29 8.14 -15.47
N TYR A 290 6.34 7.74 -16.73
CA TYR A 290 5.25 7.97 -17.66
C TYR A 290 4.00 7.20 -17.24
N VAL A 291 4.12 5.91 -16.90
CA VAL A 291 2.99 5.13 -16.38
C VAL A 291 2.38 5.79 -15.14
N ALA A 292 3.19 6.32 -14.22
CA ALA A 292 2.71 7.06 -13.06
C ALA A 292 1.92 8.32 -13.47
N ILE A 293 2.45 9.12 -14.42
CA ILE A 293 1.76 10.32 -14.92
C ILE A 293 0.44 9.94 -15.61
N PHE A 294 0.44 8.94 -16.49
CA PHE A 294 -0.78 8.46 -17.14
C PHE A 294 -1.79 7.93 -16.12
N SER A 295 -1.34 7.21 -15.10
CA SER A 295 -2.20 6.72 -14.00
C SER A 295 -2.85 7.88 -13.24
N LEU A 296 -2.09 8.92 -12.92
CA LEU A 296 -2.63 10.12 -12.27
C LEU A 296 -3.68 10.82 -13.14
N VAL A 297 -3.37 11.04 -14.43
CA VAL A 297 -4.29 11.72 -15.35
C VAL A 297 -5.56 10.91 -15.59
N LEU A 298 -5.45 9.60 -15.80
CA LEU A 298 -6.59 8.72 -16.02
C LEU A 298 -7.48 8.57 -14.79
N GLY A 299 -6.90 8.67 -13.59
CA GLY A 299 -7.64 8.52 -12.33
C GLY A 299 -8.36 9.78 -11.84
N MET A 300 -7.97 10.96 -12.33
CA MET A 300 -8.52 12.24 -11.85
C MET A 300 -10.05 12.30 -11.98
N GLY A 301 -10.72 12.52 -10.85
CA GLY A 301 -12.17 12.76 -10.80
C GLY A 301 -13.05 11.52 -10.86
N LEU A 302 -12.45 10.33 -10.88
CA LEU A 302 -13.14 9.06 -10.73
C LEU A 302 -13.16 8.64 -9.25
N PRO A 303 -14.18 7.91 -8.77
CA PRO A 303 -14.12 7.26 -7.47
C PRO A 303 -13.05 6.17 -7.46
N THR A 304 -12.32 6.07 -6.36
CA THR A 304 -11.16 5.17 -6.12
C THR A 304 -11.29 3.75 -6.71
N THR A 305 -12.45 3.11 -6.54
CA THR A 305 -12.73 1.78 -7.12
C THR A 305 -12.76 1.80 -8.64
N ALA A 306 -13.47 2.77 -9.24
CA ALA A 306 -13.54 2.96 -10.68
C ALA A 306 -12.18 3.37 -11.25
N THR A 307 -11.47 4.27 -10.55
CA THR A 307 -10.09 4.67 -10.84
C THR A 307 -9.18 3.46 -10.95
N TYR A 308 -9.19 2.58 -9.94
CA TYR A 308 -8.38 1.36 -9.95
C TYR A 308 -8.71 0.44 -11.13
N ILE A 309 -9.99 0.21 -11.43
CA ILE A 309 -10.43 -0.64 -12.57
C ILE A 309 -9.90 -0.10 -13.90
N VAL A 310 -10.00 1.21 -14.12
CA VAL A 310 -9.51 1.85 -15.35
C VAL A 310 -7.99 1.78 -15.42
N ILE A 311 -7.28 2.16 -14.36
CA ILE A 311 -5.82 2.20 -14.40
C ILE A 311 -5.23 0.78 -14.49
N VAL A 312 -5.75 -0.19 -13.72
CA VAL A 312 -5.20 -1.55 -13.73
C VAL A 312 -5.35 -2.23 -15.07
N SER A 313 -6.49 -2.06 -15.75
CA SER A 313 -6.72 -2.65 -17.07
C SER A 313 -5.87 -2.03 -18.17
N LEU A 314 -5.51 -0.75 -18.04
CA LEU A 314 -4.74 -0.02 -19.05
C LEU A 314 -3.24 -0.06 -18.79
N MET A 315 -2.82 0.19 -17.55
CA MET A 315 -1.41 0.47 -17.19
C MET A 315 -0.67 -0.75 -16.66
N ALA A 316 -1.36 -1.70 -15.99
CA ALA A 316 -0.67 -2.89 -15.49
C ALA A 316 -0.08 -3.75 -16.63
N PRO A 317 -0.79 -4.00 -17.75
CA PRO A 317 -0.20 -4.71 -18.89
C PRO A 317 1.04 -4.00 -19.44
N VAL A 318 1.02 -2.67 -19.52
CA VAL A 318 2.14 -1.86 -20.03
C VAL A 318 3.40 -2.03 -19.16
N ILE A 319 3.26 -1.99 -17.83
CA ILE A 319 4.40 -2.21 -16.93
C ILE A 319 4.96 -3.63 -17.12
N ILE A 320 4.09 -4.62 -17.31
CA ILE A 320 4.51 -6.03 -17.46
C ILE A 320 5.23 -6.24 -18.80
N THR A 321 4.67 -5.76 -19.91
CA THR A 321 5.21 -6.01 -21.25
C THR A 321 6.45 -5.17 -21.52
N VAL A 322 6.38 -3.85 -21.33
CA VAL A 322 7.49 -2.93 -21.57
C VAL A 322 8.59 -3.12 -20.53
N GLY A 323 8.22 -3.45 -19.29
CA GLY A 323 9.18 -3.84 -18.25
C GLY A 323 10.00 -5.07 -18.65
N ALA A 324 9.34 -6.13 -19.12
CA ALA A 324 10.00 -7.37 -19.55
C ALA A 324 10.94 -7.15 -20.74
N GLN A 325 10.54 -6.34 -21.73
CA GLN A 325 11.39 -5.95 -22.86
C GLN A 325 12.67 -5.25 -22.40
N SER A 326 12.53 -4.39 -21.38
CA SER A 326 13.62 -3.64 -20.77
C SER A 326 14.39 -4.44 -19.69
N GLY A 327 14.15 -5.75 -19.55
CA GLY A 327 14.86 -6.65 -18.63
C GLY A 327 14.35 -6.67 -17.18
N LEU A 328 13.26 -5.96 -16.89
CA LEU A 328 12.65 -5.88 -15.57
C LEU A 328 11.48 -6.87 -15.45
N ILE A 329 11.68 -7.91 -14.65
CA ILE A 329 10.62 -8.85 -14.27
C ILE A 329 10.13 -8.47 -12.88
N VAL A 330 8.87 -8.02 -12.82
CA VAL A 330 8.24 -7.52 -11.59
C VAL A 330 7.13 -8.48 -11.15
N PRO A 331 7.02 -8.82 -9.86
CA PRO A 331 5.88 -9.58 -9.35
C PRO A 331 4.56 -8.87 -9.66
N LEU A 332 3.54 -9.64 -10.05
CA LEU A 332 2.24 -9.08 -10.45
C LEU A 332 1.64 -8.19 -9.36
N ILE A 333 1.74 -8.59 -8.09
CA ILE A 333 1.25 -7.79 -6.97
C ILE A 333 1.92 -6.43 -6.87
N ALA A 334 3.21 -6.31 -7.18
CA ALA A 334 3.92 -5.04 -7.17
C ALA A 334 3.41 -4.12 -8.29
N VAL A 335 3.11 -4.65 -9.47
CA VAL A 335 2.49 -3.90 -10.56
C VAL A 335 1.11 -3.36 -10.14
N HIS A 336 0.28 -4.23 -9.57
CA HIS A 336 -1.05 -3.85 -9.09
C HIS A 336 -1.00 -2.82 -7.96
N MET A 337 -0.07 -2.99 -7.02
CA MET A 337 0.17 -2.01 -5.95
C MET A 337 0.69 -0.68 -6.52
N PHE A 338 1.52 -0.71 -7.56
CA PHE A 338 2.03 0.51 -8.19
C PHE A 338 0.88 1.33 -8.78
N VAL A 339 0.05 0.72 -9.63
CA VAL A 339 -1.10 1.40 -10.24
C VAL A 339 -2.15 1.81 -9.19
N PHE A 340 -2.32 1.02 -8.13
CA PHE A 340 -3.22 1.33 -7.03
C PHE A 340 -2.79 2.59 -6.26
N TYR A 341 -1.49 2.74 -5.97
CA TYR A 341 -0.96 3.92 -5.30
C TYR A 341 -1.18 5.19 -6.12
N PHE A 342 -0.89 5.16 -7.42
CA PHE A 342 -1.14 6.32 -8.29
C PHE A 342 -2.63 6.56 -8.51
N GLY A 343 -3.45 5.51 -8.51
CA GLY A 343 -4.90 5.65 -8.56
C GLY A 343 -5.48 6.39 -7.36
N ILE A 344 -5.03 6.06 -6.15
CA ILE A 344 -5.47 6.79 -4.94
C ILE A 344 -4.91 8.21 -4.94
N LEU A 345 -3.66 8.40 -5.38
CA LEU A 345 -3.04 9.73 -5.42
C LEU A 345 -3.70 10.65 -6.46
N ALA A 346 -4.29 10.10 -7.52
CA ALA A 346 -5.03 10.86 -8.53
C ALA A 346 -6.19 11.67 -7.92
N ASP A 347 -6.84 11.14 -6.88
CA ASP A 347 -7.96 11.80 -6.20
C ASP A 347 -7.56 13.05 -5.42
N ASP A 348 -6.30 13.16 -5.00
CA ASP A 348 -5.74 14.35 -4.34
C ASP A 348 -5.10 15.32 -5.35
N THR A 349 -4.84 14.87 -6.59
CA THR A 349 -4.06 15.67 -7.53
C THR A 349 -4.87 16.87 -8.06
N PRO A 350 -4.37 18.12 -7.92
CA PRO A 350 -5.00 19.29 -8.52
C PRO A 350 -5.04 19.18 -10.07
N PRO A 351 -6.06 19.72 -10.73
CA PRO A 351 -7.08 20.66 -10.23
C PRO A 351 -8.33 20.00 -9.63
N VAL A 352 -8.45 18.66 -9.67
CA VAL A 352 -9.70 17.97 -9.31
C VAL A 352 -9.81 17.70 -7.81
N GLY A 353 -8.77 17.14 -7.18
CA GLY A 353 -8.56 17.09 -5.72
C GLY A 353 -9.83 16.94 -4.85
N LEU A 354 -10.71 15.96 -5.09
CA LEU A 354 -12.04 15.89 -4.47
C LEU A 354 -11.98 15.92 -2.93
N ALA A 355 -10.99 15.23 -2.37
CA ALA A 355 -10.72 15.23 -0.93
C ALA A 355 -10.34 16.63 -0.43
N ALA A 356 -9.55 17.39 -1.19
CA ALA A 356 -9.19 18.77 -0.86
C ALA A 356 -10.38 19.72 -0.88
N PHE A 357 -11.33 19.55 -1.79
CA PHE A 357 -12.59 20.33 -1.80
C PHE A 357 -13.44 20.06 -0.55
N ALA A 358 -13.59 18.79 -0.16
CA ALA A 358 -14.30 18.42 1.06
C ALA A 358 -13.60 18.95 2.32
N ALA A 359 -12.27 18.79 2.40
CA ALA A 359 -11.48 19.28 3.52
C ALA A 359 -11.49 20.82 3.62
N ALA A 360 -11.42 21.52 2.49
CA ALA A 360 -11.49 22.98 2.44
C ALA A 360 -12.85 23.53 2.87
N ALA A 361 -13.95 22.81 2.57
CA ALA A 361 -15.28 23.18 3.05
C ALA A 361 -15.38 23.15 4.58
N ILE A 362 -14.68 22.22 5.23
CA ILE A 362 -14.60 22.12 6.70
C ILE A 362 -13.60 23.14 7.26
N SER A 363 -12.43 23.27 6.62
CA SER A 363 -11.36 24.15 7.09
C SER A 363 -11.64 25.63 6.84
N LYS A 364 -12.57 25.96 5.92
CA LYS A 364 -12.82 27.30 5.39
C LYS A 364 -11.58 27.91 4.71
N GLY A 365 -10.75 27.09 4.08
CA GLY A 365 -9.57 27.48 3.30
C GLY A 365 -9.84 27.46 1.78
N ASP A 366 -8.84 27.85 1.00
CA ASP A 366 -8.88 27.74 -0.46
C ASP A 366 -8.71 26.26 -0.91
N PRO A 367 -9.65 25.67 -1.67
CA PRO A 367 -9.58 24.26 -2.09
C PRO A 367 -8.35 23.91 -2.93
N ILE A 368 -7.96 24.78 -3.85
CA ILE A 368 -6.84 24.52 -4.76
C ILE A 368 -5.51 24.59 -4.00
N LYS A 369 -5.34 25.59 -3.14
CA LYS A 369 -4.16 25.68 -2.27
C LYS A 369 -4.10 24.50 -1.28
N THR A 370 -5.24 24.11 -0.72
CA THR A 370 -5.35 22.93 0.14
C THR A 370 -4.90 21.67 -0.60
N GLY A 371 -5.34 21.47 -1.85
CA GLY A 371 -4.94 20.34 -2.69
C GLY A 371 -3.47 20.37 -3.09
N VAL A 372 -2.91 21.53 -3.45
CA VAL A 372 -1.48 21.64 -3.79
C VAL A 372 -0.59 21.29 -2.58
N ILE A 373 -0.98 21.75 -1.38
CA ILE A 373 -0.25 21.41 -0.14
C ILE A 373 -0.46 19.94 0.22
N GLY A 374 -1.68 19.41 0.09
CA GLY A 374 -2.02 18.01 0.33
C GLY A 374 -1.20 17.08 -0.55
N PHE A 375 -1.24 17.32 -1.87
CA PHE A 375 -0.47 16.57 -2.85
C PHE A 375 1.02 16.64 -2.55
N SER A 376 1.55 17.81 -2.16
CA SER A 376 2.95 17.94 -1.75
C SER A 376 3.31 17.09 -0.51
N TYR A 377 2.39 16.88 0.41
CA TYR A 377 2.57 15.96 1.55
C TYR A 377 2.51 14.49 1.12
N ASP A 378 1.77 14.18 0.05
CA ASP A 378 1.60 12.84 -0.50
C ASP A 378 2.62 12.46 -1.59
N VAL A 379 3.43 13.40 -2.12
CA VAL A 379 4.55 13.11 -3.04
C VAL A 379 5.47 12.01 -2.51
N ARG A 380 5.64 11.93 -1.18
CA ARG A 380 6.44 10.85 -0.58
C ARG A 380 5.83 9.47 -0.83
N THR A 381 4.50 9.39 -0.80
CA THR A 381 3.72 8.17 -0.99
C THR A 381 3.81 7.73 -2.44
N ALA A 382 3.91 8.69 -3.37
CA ALA A 382 4.15 8.46 -4.80
C ALA A 382 5.49 7.76 -5.09
N ILE A 383 6.49 7.89 -4.20
CA ILE A 383 7.81 7.29 -4.41
C ILE A 383 7.86 5.82 -4.00
N LEU A 384 7.11 5.42 -2.98
CA LEU A 384 7.09 4.02 -2.51
C LEU A 384 6.89 3.00 -3.64
N PRO A 385 5.96 3.21 -4.60
CA PRO A 385 5.81 2.37 -5.78
C PRO A 385 7.08 2.11 -6.57
N PHE A 386 7.84 3.15 -6.88
CA PHE A 386 9.11 2.98 -7.57
C PHE A 386 10.09 2.15 -6.74
N LEU A 387 10.12 2.38 -5.43
CA LEU A 387 11.04 1.69 -4.55
C LEU A 387 10.75 0.20 -4.47
N PHE A 388 9.48 -0.19 -4.29
CA PHE A 388 9.14 -1.60 -4.15
C PHE A 388 9.15 -2.37 -5.47
N ILE A 389 9.02 -1.69 -6.62
CA ILE A 389 9.24 -2.31 -7.93
C ILE A 389 10.71 -2.72 -8.09
N PHE A 390 11.66 -1.87 -7.67
CA PHE A 390 13.09 -2.17 -7.75
C PHE A 390 13.62 -2.97 -6.55
N ASN A 391 12.87 -3.01 -5.44
CA ASN A 391 13.23 -3.72 -4.22
C ASN A 391 11.99 -4.39 -3.59
N THR A 392 11.69 -5.60 -4.05
CA THR A 392 10.55 -6.41 -3.61
C THR A 392 10.64 -6.83 -2.13
N ASP A 393 11.81 -6.66 -1.48
CA ASP A 393 11.96 -6.85 -0.04
C ASP A 393 10.98 -5.95 0.76
N LEU A 394 10.63 -4.77 0.20
CA LEU A 394 9.65 -3.84 0.78
C LEU A 394 8.22 -4.40 0.78
N LEU A 395 7.92 -5.37 -0.09
CA LEU A 395 6.64 -6.08 -0.13
C LEU A 395 6.69 -7.37 0.68
N LEU A 396 7.77 -7.68 1.40
CA LEU A 396 7.90 -8.93 2.17
C LEU A 396 7.75 -10.20 1.29
N ILE A 397 8.19 -10.11 0.03
CA ILE A 397 8.26 -11.26 -0.90
C ILE A 397 9.56 -12.02 -0.60
N ASP A 398 9.43 -13.27 -0.16
CA ASP A 398 10.56 -14.17 0.20
C ASP A 398 11.52 -13.60 1.26
N VAL A 399 11.00 -12.80 2.20
CA VAL A 399 11.78 -12.16 3.26
C VAL A 399 11.53 -12.82 4.62
N GLY A 400 12.61 -13.31 5.26
CA GLY A 400 12.56 -13.81 6.64
C GLY A 400 12.38 -12.70 7.70
N PRO A 401 11.94 -13.01 8.93
CA PRO A 401 11.58 -12.00 9.93
C PRO A 401 12.69 -11.00 10.29
N ALA A 402 13.93 -11.47 10.42
CA ALA A 402 15.07 -10.60 10.75
C ALA A 402 15.37 -9.60 9.62
N LYS A 403 15.36 -10.07 8.37
CA LYS A 403 15.54 -9.22 7.19
C LYS A 403 14.37 -8.24 7.04
N ALA A 404 13.14 -8.66 7.35
CA ALA A 404 11.97 -7.78 7.33
C ALA A 404 12.10 -6.61 8.31
N VAL A 405 12.54 -6.86 9.55
CA VAL A 405 12.77 -5.80 10.55
C VAL A 405 13.91 -4.86 10.11
N PHE A 406 14.97 -5.41 9.53
CA PHE A 406 16.10 -4.63 9.02
C PHE A 406 15.67 -3.71 7.86
N VAL A 407 14.99 -4.25 6.85
CA VAL A 407 14.44 -3.51 5.71
C VAL A 407 13.46 -2.44 6.19
N PHE A 408 12.59 -2.77 7.15
CA PHE A 408 11.69 -1.80 7.78
C PHE A 408 12.44 -0.61 8.38
N ALA A 409 13.44 -0.87 9.23
CA ALA A 409 14.18 0.18 9.92
C ALA A 409 14.88 1.12 8.93
N ILE A 410 15.53 0.56 7.91
CA ILE A 410 16.20 1.35 6.87
C ILE A 410 15.19 2.15 6.05
N ALA A 411 14.08 1.53 5.66
CA ALA A 411 13.06 2.19 4.86
C ALA A 411 12.38 3.33 5.63
N VAL A 412 12.15 3.19 6.93
CA VAL A 412 11.66 4.27 7.79
C VAL A 412 12.68 5.41 7.84
N VAL A 413 13.96 5.12 8.11
CA VAL A 413 15.00 6.16 8.14
C VAL A 413 15.07 6.88 6.80
N ALA A 414 15.10 6.15 5.69
CA ALA A 414 15.16 6.70 4.35
C ALA A 414 13.93 7.57 4.03
N MET A 415 12.72 7.16 4.42
CA MET A 415 11.51 7.97 4.24
C MET A 415 11.51 9.24 5.08
N LEU A 416 12.01 9.17 6.32
CA LEU A 416 12.13 10.34 7.18
C LEU A 416 13.14 11.35 6.60
N LEU A 417 14.26 10.87 6.05
CA LEU A 417 15.23 11.74 5.36
C LEU A 417 14.65 12.33 4.07
N PHE A 418 13.90 11.55 3.30
CA PHE A 418 13.18 12.02 2.12
C PHE A 418 12.18 13.12 2.49
N ALA A 419 11.36 12.89 3.51
CA ALA A 419 10.41 13.87 4.03
C ALA A 419 11.11 15.13 4.56
N ALA A 420 12.26 14.99 5.24
CA ALA A 420 13.04 16.14 5.70
C ALA A 420 13.57 16.98 4.53
N ALA A 421 14.04 16.32 3.46
CA ALA A 421 14.54 16.97 2.27
C ALA A 421 13.44 17.72 1.49
N THR A 422 12.28 17.09 1.29
CA THR A 422 11.13 17.73 0.61
C THR A 422 10.57 18.89 1.41
N GLN A 423 10.58 18.79 2.74
CA GLN A 423 10.18 19.86 3.64
C GLN A 423 11.25 20.93 3.84
N SER A 424 12.45 20.77 3.26
CA SER A 424 13.62 21.66 3.42
C SER A 424 13.99 21.93 4.88
N TRP A 425 13.74 20.95 5.75
CA TRP A 425 13.97 21.05 7.19
C TRP A 425 14.28 19.69 7.78
N TRP A 426 15.41 19.58 8.49
CA TRP A 426 15.73 18.38 9.27
C TRP A 426 15.97 18.72 10.74
N LEU A 427 17.19 19.10 11.13
CA LEU A 427 17.49 19.65 12.45
C LEU A 427 17.35 21.17 12.46
N THR A 428 17.66 21.79 11.32
CA THR A 428 17.48 23.21 11.04
C THR A 428 16.97 23.37 9.60
N LYS A 429 16.67 24.60 9.20
CA LYS A 429 16.46 24.93 7.79
C LYS A 429 17.63 24.41 6.93
N SER A 430 17.32 23.50 6.02
CA SER A 430 18.32 22.85 5.16
C SER A 430 18.71 23.77 4.01
N ARG A 431 19.99 23.69 3.60
CA ARG A 431 20.45 24.31 2.35
C ARG A 431 20.08 23.44 1.14
N MET A 432 20.04 24.00 -0.06
CA MET A 432 19.69 23.24 -1.27
C MET A 432 20.59 22.01 -1.50
N TRP A 433 21.90 22.13 -1.27
CA TRP A 433 22.82 21.00 -1.38
C TRP A 433 22.64 19.97 -0.25
N GLU A 434 22.18 20.38 0.93
CA GLU A 434 21.85 19.45 2.02
C GLU A 434 20.59 18.67 1.68
N ASN A 435 19.59 19.31 1.08
CA ASN A 435 18.42 18.61 0.55
C ASN A 435 18.82 17.61 -0.54
N ALA A 436 19.69 18.00 -1.48
CA ALA A 436 20.18 17.10 -2.51
C ALA A 436 20.96 15.91 -1.90
N ALA A 437 21.79 16.15 -0.88
CA ALA A 437 22.48 15.10 -0.14
C ALA A 437 21.50 14.17 0.59
N LEU A 438 20.50 14.71 1.29
CA LEU A 438 19.46 13.93 1.98
C LEU A 438 18.64 13.08 1.01
N LEU A 439 18.30 13.60 -0.18
CA LEU A 439 17.63 12.84 -1.23
C LEU A 439 18.52 11.72 -1.78
N LEU A 440 19.81 11.99 -2.00
CA LEU A 440 20.77 10.98 -2.45
C LEU A 440 20.95 9.87 -1.40
N ILE A 441 21.02 10.23 -0.12
CA ILE A 441 21.10 9.28 1.00
C ILE A 441 19.83 8.43 1.04
N ALA A 442 18.65 9.06 1.01
CA ALA A 442 17.38 8.34 1.01
C ALA A 442 17.28 7.34 -0.16
N PHE A 443 17.62 7.78 -1.38
CA PHE A 443 17.66 6.92 -2.56
C PHE A 443 18.61 5.73 -2.39
N THR A 444 19.83 5.98 -1.87
CA THR A 444 20.84 4.93 -1.65
C THR A 444 20.42 3.93 -0.58
N LEU A 445 19.73 4.38 0.48
CA LEU A 445 19.21 3.50 1.52
C LEU A 445 18.09 2.60 1.00
N PHE A 446 17.21 3.11 0.13
CA PHE A 446 16.12 2.31 -0.43
C PHE A 446 16.55 1.32 -1.51
N ASN A 447 17.42 1.77 -2.42
CA ASN A 447 17.90 0.95 -3.53
C ASN A 447 19.43 0.97 -3.61
N PRO A 448 20.12 0.33 -2.65
CA PRO A 448 21.58 0.20 -2.71
C PRO A 448 22.01 -0.64 -3.93
N GLY A 449 21.13 -1.53 -4.39
CA GLY A 449 21.33 -2.37 -5.57
C GLY A 449 21.56 -1.55 -6.84
N PHE A 450 20.99 -0.35 -6.95
CA PHE A 450 21.27 0.55 -8.07
C PHE A 450 22.76 0.85 -8.24
N TRP A 451 23.48 1.05 -7.14
CA TRP A 451 24.92 1.34 -7.18
C TRP A 451 25.72 0.06 -7.42
N LEU A 452 25.33 -1.04 -6.78
CA LEU A 452 25.96 -2.34 -7.00
C LEU A 452 25.89 -2.76 -8.47
N ASN A 453 24.74 -2.59 -9.12
CA ASN A 453 24.54 -2.93 -10.53
C ASN A 453 25.42 -2.11 -11.50
N LYS A 454 26.00 -0.99 -11.06
CA LYS A 454 26.98 -0.23 -11.85
C LYS A 454 28.41 -0.75 -11.70
N VAL A 455 28.67 -1.54 -10.67
CA VAL A 455 29.98 -2.12 -10.36
C VAL A 455 30.03 -3.58 -10.80
N GLU A 456 29.00 -4.36 -10.48
CA GLU A 456 28.86 -5.79 -10.77
C GLU A 456 27.48 -6.07 -11.37
N ASP A 457 27.45 -6.75 -12.52
CA ASP A 457 26.21 -7.13 -13.19
C ASP A 457 25.41 -8.12 -12.31
N PRO A 458 24.09 -7.93 -12.12
CA PRO A 458 23.26 -8.87 -11.39
C PRO A 458 23.23 -10.29 -11.91
N TYR A 459 23.52 -10.52 -13.19
CA TYR A 459 23.40 -11.82 -13.81
C TYR A 459 24.67 -12.23 -14.56
N VAL A 460 24.95 -13.53 -14.52
CA VAL A 460 25.88 -14.18 -15.43
C VAL A 460 25.07 -14.70 -16.61
N HIS A 461 25.42 -14.25 -17.81
CA HIS A 461 24.78 -14.72 -19.04
C HIS A 461 25.34 -16.09 -19.43
N THR A 462 24.49 -17.12 -19.36
CA THR A 462 24.82 -18.49 -19.74
C THR A 462 24.21 -18.83 -21.11
N PRO A 463 24.88 -19.66 -21.94
CA PRO A 463 24.36 -20.03 -23.27
C PRO A 463 23.04 -20.80 -23.19
N GLY A 464 22.18 -20.63 -24.20
CA GLY A 464 20.89 -21.34 -24.32
C GLY A 464 21.00 -22.87 -24.23
N ALA A 465 22.14 -23.45 -24.58
CA ALA A 465 22.40 -24.89 -24.47
C ALA A 465 22.27 -25.45 -23.04
N GLN A 466 22.40 -24.62 -22.01
CA GLN A 466 22.26 -25.04 -20.63
C GLN A 466 20.81 -24.96 -20.12
N ILE A 467 19.84 -24.56 -20.95
CA ILE A 467 18.45 -24.30 -20.52
C ILE A 467 17.80 -25.50 -19.85
N LEU A 468 17.91 -26.70 -20.45
CA LEU A 468 17.31 -27.91 -19.92
C LEU A 468 18.02 -28.39 -18.66
N GLN A 469 19.35 -28.26 -18.60
CA GLN A 469 20.13 -28.64 -17.43
C GLN A 469 19.81 -27.73 -16.24
N LEU A 470 19.83 -26.41 -16.44
CA LEU A 470 19.49 -25.43 -15.42
C LEU A 470 18.05 -25.61 -14.95
N ALA A 471 17.11 -25.90 -15.86
CA ALA A 471 15.72 -26.21 -15.52
C ALA A 471 15.58 -27.52 -14.71
N THR A 472 16.44 -28.51 -14.94
CA THR A 472 16.45 -29.77 -14.17
C THR A 472 17.01 -29.56 -12.76
N ASP A 473 18.13 -28.83 -12.65
CA ASP A 473 18.85 -28.65 -11.39
C ASP A 473 18.12 -27.69 -10.45
N ALA A 474 17.35 -26.75 -10.99
CA ALA A 474 16.63 -25.73 -10.26
C ALA A 474 15.70 -26.31 -9.16
N PRO A 475 15.57 -25.63 -8.00
CA PRO A 475 14.71 -26.09 -6.90
C PRO A 475 13.22 -26.05 -7.28
N ASP A 476 12.38 -26.54 -6.37
CA ASP A 476 10.92 -26.46 -6.49
C ASP A 476 10.46 -25.00 -6.67
N ASP A 477 9.50 -24.81 -7.58
CA ASP A 477 8.86 -23.53 -7.92
C ASP A 477 9.83 -22.42 -8.34
N ALA A 478 11.04 -22.78 -8.74
CA ALA A 478 12.02 -21.86 -9.28
C ALA A 478 11.54 -21.25 -10.62
N THR A 479 12.10 -20.09 -10.95
CA THR A 479 11.91 -19.45 -12.24
C THR A 479 13.23 -19.32 -12.98
N LEU A 480 13.22 -19.64 -14.27
CA LEU A 480 14.37 -19.47 -15.15
C LEU A 480 14.23 -18.17 -15.95
N ARG A 481 15.18 -17.25 -15.82
CA ARG A 481 15.17 -15.99 -16.58
C ARG A 481 15.83 -16.20 -17.95
N VAL A 482 15.05 -16.09 -19.01
CA VAL A 482 15.51 -16.34 -20.39
C VAL A 482 15.28 -15.09 -21.23
N ARG A 483 16.35 -14.61 -21.86
CA ARG A 483 16.29 -13.55 -22.87
C ARG A 483 16.06 -14.19 -24.22
N MET A 484 14.98 -13.79 -24.89
CA MET A 484 14.61 -14.28 -26.20
C MET A 484 14.45 -13.13 -27.19
N LYS A 485 14.73 -13.42 -28.45
CA LYS A 485 14.56 -12.50 -29.58
C LYS A 485 13.74 -13.19 -30.66
N GLY A 486 12.73 -12.51 -31.18
CA GLY A 486 11.94 -13.03 -32.30
C GLY A 486 11.03 -11.99 -32.90
N GLU A 487 10.36 -12.37 -33.99
CA GLU A 487 9.38 -11.52 -34.66
C GLU A 487 8.02 -11.65 -33.96
N ASN A 488 7.40 -10.53 -33.60
CA ASN A 488 6.07 -10.52 -33.02
C ASN A 488 5.02 -10.70 -34.13
N ALA A 489 4.22 -11.76 -34.06
CA ALA A 489 3.25 -12.11 -35.10
C ALA A 489 2.19 -11.03 -35.39
N ASN A 490 1.94 -10.10 -34.47
CA ASN A 490 0.95 -9.03 -34.67
C ASN A 490 1.54 -7.79 -35.35
N THR A 491 2.83 -7.51 -35.13
CA THR A 491 3.47 -6.27 -35.59
C THR A 491 4.53 -6.48 -36.65
N PHE A 492 4.96 -7.73 -36.89
CA PHE A 492 6.05 -8.09 -37.80
C PHE A 492 7.34 -7.34 -37.51
N ARG A 493 7.56 -6.98 -36.24
CA ARG A 493 8.78 -6.34 -35.77
C ARG A 493 9.56 -7.31 -34.91
N GLU A 494 10.89 -7.26 -35.04
CA GLU A 494 11.77 -7.93 -34.09
C GLU A 494 11.58 -7.31 -32.71
N VAL A 495 11.34 -8.15 -31.71
CA VAL A 495 11.21 -7.78 -30.31
C VAL A 495 12.18 -8.64 -29.50
N GLU A 496 12.83 -8.00 -28.54
CA GLU A 496 13.59 -8.71 -27.51
C GLU A 496 12.87 -8.62 -26.18
N THR A 497 12.78 -9.74 -25.46
CA THR A 497 12.13 -9.76 -24.15
C THR A 497 12.81 -10.74 -23.20
N THR A 498 12.76 -10.42 -21.91
CA THR A 498 13.23 -11.30 -20.85
C THR A 498 12.03 -11.86 -20.09
N LEU A 499 11.90 -13.19 -20.03
CA LEU A 499 10.82 -13.86 -19.29
C LEU A 499 11.35 -14.72 -18.16
N ALA A 500 10.62 -14.72 -17.03
CA ALA A 500 10.80 -15.68 -15.94
C ALA A 500 9.90 -16.88 -16.19
N LEU A 501 10.46 -17.97 -16.71
CA LEU A 501 9.76 -19.21 -17.00
C LEU A 501 9.59 -20.01 -15.70
N PRO A 502 8.36 -20.27 -15.23
CA PRO A 502 8.13 -21.07 -14.02
C PRO A 502 8.42 -22.55 -14.28
N LEU A 503 9.08 -23.21 -13.33
CA LEU A 503 9.49 -24.61 -13.43
C LEU A 503 8.66 -25.57 -12.56
N GLY A 504 7.82 -25.05 -11.67
CA GLY A 504 6.99 -25.85 -10.75
C GLY A 504 7.78 -26.85 -9.90
N ALA A 505 7.14 -27.94 -9.48
CA ALA A 505 7.77 -28.96 -8.65
C ALA A 505 8.93 -29.68 -9.38
N LYS A 506 10.05 -29.87 -8.69
CA LYS A 506 11.26 -30.54 -9.21
C LYS A 506 11.01 -32.01 -9.49
N ASP A 507 10.19 -32.66 -8.69
CA ASP A 507 9.86 -34.09 -8.84
C ASP A 507 8.91 -34.37 -10.02
N PHE A 508 8.43 -33.34 -10.72
CA PHE A 508 7.51 -33.50 -11.86
C PHE A 508 8.17 -34.17 -13.06
N GLY A 509 9.47 -33.94 -13.29
CA GLY A 509 10.20 -34.48 -14.43
C GLY A 509 11.53 -33.79 -14.68
N ASP A 510 12.13 -34.07 -15.83
CA ASP A 510 13.31 -33.35 -16.31
C ASP A 510 12.99 -31.89 -16.68
N GLY A 511 14.02 -31.09 -16.94
CA GLY A 511 13.85 -29.66 -17.26
C GLY A 511 12.94 -29.40 -18.45
N ALA A 512 12.91 -30.30 -19.44
CA ALA A 512 12.02 -30.21 -20.60
C ALA A 512 10.55 -30.37 -20.17
N ALA A 513 10.22 -31.43 -19.43
CA ALA A 513 8.86 -31.66 -18.94
C ALA A 513 8.38 -30.53 -18.02
N ARG A 514 9.26 -29.98 -17.19
CA ARG A 514 8.95 -28.85 -16.31
C ARG A 514 8.63 -27.58 -17.09
N LEU A 515 9.44 -27.25 -18.10
CA LEU A 515 9.22 -26.08 -18.95
C LEU A 515 7.94 -26.21 -19.79
N GLU A 516 7.66 -27.41 -20.31
CA GLU A 516 6.45 -27.64 -21.11
C GLU A 516 5.17 -27.55 -20.26
N GLU A 517 5.14 -28.15 -19.06
CA GLU A 517 3.93 -28.14 -18.23
C GLU A 517 3.68 -26.79 -17.56
N PHE A 518 4.70 -26.20 -16.93
CA PHE A 518 4.52 -25.01 -16.09
C PHE A 518 4.70 -23.71 -16.86
N ALA A 519 5.73 -23.63 -17.72
CA ALA A 519 5.96 -22.46 -18.55
C ALA A 519 5.18 -22.53 -19.89
N GLY A 520 4.79 -23.72 -20.35
CA GLY A 520 4.08 -23.88 -21.62
C GLY A 520 4.98 -23.71 -22.83
N ILE A 521 6.28 -24.04 -22.71
CA ILE A 521 7.27 -23.78 -23.76
C ILE A 521 8.24 -24.94 -23.89
N ALA A 522 8.50 -25.34 -25.13
CA ALA A 522 9.51 -26.33 -25.48
C ALA A 522 10.60 -25.67 -26.32
N PHE A 523 11.84 -26.11 -26.12
CA PHE A 523 12.99 -25.61 -26.86
C PHE A 523 13.66 -26.74 -27.65
N ALA A 524 14.16 -26.41 -28.83
CA ALA A 524 14.97 -27.30 -29.64
C ALA A 524 16.23 -26.59 -30.11
N GLU A 525 17.27 -27.37 -30.39
CA GLU A 525 18.48 -26.86 -31.04
C GLU A 525 18.29 -26.89 -32.56
N SER A 526 18.55 -25.76 -33.22
CA SER A 526 18.52 -25.61 -34.68
C SER A 526 19.74 -24.81 -35.12
N ASP A 527 20.56 -25.36 -36.02
CA ASP A 527 21.76 -24.71 -36.57
C ASP A 527 22.74 -24.09 -35.53
N GLY A 528 22.83 -24.70 -34.35
CA GLY A 528 23.72 -24.27 -33.26
C GLY A 528 23.16 -23.14 -32.38
N THR A 529 21.92 -22.70 -32.63
CA THR A 529 21.16 -21.81 -31.75
C THR A 529 19.99 -22.57 -31.12
N TRP A 530 19.53 -22.10 -29.96
CA TRP A 530 18.36 -22.69 -29.28
C TRP A 530 17.13 -21.86 -29.63
N ILE A 531 16.10 -22.51 -30.16
CA ILE A 531 14.86 -21.86 -30.59
C ILE A 531 13.67 -22.41 -29.83
N VAL A 532 12.59 -21.63 -29.80
CA VAL A 532 11.29 -22.04 -29.29
C VAL A 532 10.62 -22.96 -30.31
N ASP A 533 10.55 -24.25 -29.98
CA ASP A 533 9.98 -25.31 -30.84
C ASP A 533 8.46 -25.49 -30.62
N ASN A 534 7.96 -25.17 -29.43
CA ASN A 534 6.53 -25.23 -29.20
C ASN A 534 6.11 -24.26 -28.11
N VAL A 535 4.93 -23.67 -28.28
CA VAL A 535 4.27 -22.85 -27.27
C VAL A 535 2.88 -23.43 -27.02
N VAL A 536 2.65 -23.91 -25.80
CA VAL A 536 1.39 -24.56 -25.42
C VAL A 536 0.29 -23.51 -25.27
N PHE A 537 -0.84 -23.76 -25.96
CA PHE A 537 -1.97 -22.84 -25.95
C PHE A 537 -2.55 -22.64 -24.54
N GLY A 538 -2.82 -21.38 -24.17
CA GLY A 538 -3.42 -20.99 -22.89
C GLY A 538 -2.47 -21.06 -21.68
N LYS A 539 -1.20 -21.39 -21.89
CA LYS A 539 -0.17 -21.45 -20.85
C LYS A 539 0.65 -20.16 -20.79
N PHE A 540 1.55 -20.08 -19.81
CA PHE A 540 2.28 -18.86 -19.43
C PHE A 540 3.03 -18.22 -20.61
N ALA A 541 3.83 -18.97 -21.37
CA ALA A 541 4.64 -18.43 -22.46
C ALA A 541 3.80 -17.77 -23.55
N GLN A 542 2.70 -18.40 -23.97
CA GLN A 542 1.79 -17.83 -24.96
C GLN A 542 1.14 -16.54 -24.45
N LEU A 543 0.68 -16.53 -23.18
CA LEU A 543 0.07 -15.36 -22.57
C LEU A 543 1.06 -14.19 -22.41
N LYS A 544 2.37 -14.46 -22.45
CA LYS A 544 3.44 -13.45 -22.47
C LYS A 544 3.86 -13.05 -23.88
N GLY A 545 3.22 -13.58 -24.92
CA GLY A 545 3.45 -13.22 -26.32
C GLY A 545 4.71 -13.83 -26.93
N VAL A 546 5.22 -14.93 -26.35
CA VAL A 546 6.27 -15.74 -27.01
C VAL A 546 5.65 -16.48 -28.18
N ASP A 547 6.37 -16.51 -29.29
CA ASP A 547 5.97 -17.21 -30.49
C ASP A 547 6.95 -18.32 -30.86
N PHE A 548 6.53 -19.18 -31.79
CA PHE A 548 7.39 -20.18 -32.40
C PHE A 548 8.56 -19.51 -33.17
N ASP A 549 9.68 -20.22 -33.32
CA ASP A 549 10.92 -19.75 -33.96
C ASP A 549 11.67 -18.62 -33.24
N TRP A 550 11.28 -18.25 -32.02
CA TRP A 550 12.03 -17.27 -31.24
C TRP A 550 13.37 -17.85 -30.78
N GLU A 551 14.44 -17.06 -30.91
CA GLU A 551 15.80 -17.44 -30.55
C GLU A 551 16.10 -17.13 -29.07
N VAL A 552 16.65 -18.09 -28.35
CA VAL A 552 17.20 -17.92 -27.00
C VAL A 552 18.59 -17.28 -27.11
N GLN A 553 18.70 -16.02 -26.71
CA GLN A 553 19.96 -15.28 -26.72
C GLN A 553 20.87 -15.74 -25.57
N TYR A 554 20.34 -15.75 -24.35
CA TYR A 554 21.05 -16.22 -23.15
C TYR A 554 20.08 -16.45 -21.98
N ILE A 555 20.57 -17.17 -20.98
CA ILE A 555 19.89 -17.42 -19.72
C ILE A 555 20.59 -16.61 -18.62
N GLU A 556 19.83 -15.86 -17.84
CA GLU A 556 20.33 -15.03 -16.74
C GLU A 556 20.36 -15.85 -15.44
N VAL A 557 21.56 -16.21 -14.98
CA VAL A 557 21.76 -16.86 -13.68
C VAL A 557 22.23 -15.81 -12.66
N PRO A 558 21.65 -15.73 -11.45
CA PRO A 558 22.10 -14.77 -10.44
C PRO A 558 23.60 -14.88 -10.15
N ALA A 559 24.32 -13.77 -10.26
CA ALA A 559 25.75 -13.71 -9.98
C ALA A 559 26.03 -13.73 -8.47
N ASP A 560 27.13 -14.37 -8.05
CA ASP A 560 27.68 -14.21 -6.70
C ASP A 560 28.35 -12.84 -6.60
N ARG A 561 27.86 -11.98 -5.70
CA ARG A 561 28.19 -10.55 -5.66
C ARG A 561 28.44 -10.06 -4.25
N MET A 562 29.13 -8.92 -4.15
CA MET A 562 29.28 -8.25 -2.87
C MET A 562 27.92 -7.83 -2.27
N PRO A 563 27.74 -7.86 -0.94
CA PRO A 563 26.49 -7.46 -0.31
C PRO A 563 26.12 -6.01 -0.65
N LYS A 564 24.89 -5.79 -1.14
CA LYS A 564 24.36 -4.47 -1.50
C LYS A 564 24.41 -3.50 -0.31
N GLU A 565 24.33 -4.00 0.91
CA GLU A 565 24.33 -3.26 2.17
C GLU A 565 25.63 -2.46 2.40
N LEU A 566 26.72 -2.78 1.69
CA LEU A 566 27.97 -2.01 1.76
C LEU A 566 27.79 -0.55 1.32
N PHE A 567 26.85 -0.27 0.42
CA PHE A 567 26.52 1.10 -0.01
C PHE A 567 25.79 1.91 1.07
N TYR A 568 25.36 1.30 2.18
CA TYR A 568 24.83 2.04 3.33
C TYR A 568 25.93 2.81 4.07
N ILE A 569 27.17 2.30 4.08
CA ILE A 569 28.29 2.93 4.77
C ILE A 569 28.56 4.35 4.24
N PRO A 570 28.81 4.57 2.94
CA PRO A 570 29.02 5.93 2.42
C PRO A 570 27.79 6.83 2.62
N ALA A 571 26.57 6.29 2.54
CA ALA A 571 25.35 7.04 2.78
C ALA A 571 25.24 7.53 4.24
N LEU A 572 25.56 6.67 5.21
CA LEU A 572 25.55 7.02 6.63
C LEU A 572 26.67 7.99 7.00
N LEU A 573 27.85 7.88 6.37
CA LEU A 573 28.93 8.86 6.55
C LEU A 573 28.54 10.24 6.04
N LEU A 574 27.90 10.31 4.87
CA LEU A 574 27.38 11.57 4.33
C LEU A 574 26.27 12.15 5.22
N LEU A 575 25.39 11.30 5.75
CA LEU A 575 24.36 11.71 6.70
C LEU A 575 24.96 12.30 7.98
N ALA A 576 25.98 11.65 8.54
CA ALA A 576 26.69 12.14 9.73
C ALA A 576 27.33 13.52 9.48
N LEU A 577 27.91 13.73 8.29
CA LEU A 577 28.47 15.01 7.89
C LEU A 577 27.39 16.10 7.82
N VAL A 578 26.26 15.84 7.15
CA VAL A 578 25.13 16.79 7.08
C VAL A 578 24.60 17.10 8.48
N GLY A 579 24.44 16.07 9.32
CA GLY A 579 23.96 16.22 10.69
C GLY A 579 24.91 17.08 11.54
N PHE A 580 26.21 16.83 11.46
CA PHE A 580 27.23 17.63 12.15
C PHE A 580 27.17 19.11 11.75
N LEU A 581 27.05 19.39 10.45
CA LEU A 581 26.97 20.75 9.93
C LEU A 581 25.67 21.46 10.36
N GLN A 582 24.53 20.75 10.40
CA GLN A 582 23.27 21.32 10.87
C GLN A 582 23.25 21.54 12.38
N MET A 583 23.76 20.60 13.19
CA MET A 583 23.86 20.74 14.65
C MET A 583 24.68 21.97 15.05
N GLY A 584 25.79 22.22 14.34
CA GLY A 584 26.61 23.42 14.56
C GLY A 584 25.85 24.72 14.31
N ARG A 585 24.88 24.72 13.38
CA ARG A 585 24.01 25.89 13.12
C ARG A 585 22.84 25.97 14.08
N ALA A 586 22.24 24.84 14.46
CA ALA A 586 21.14 24.77 15.43
C ALA A 586 21.56 25.43 16.75
N ARG A 587 22.73 25.03 17.28
CA ARG A 587 23.27 25.59 18.52
C ARG A 587 23.48 27.11 18.44
N LYS A 588 23.96 27.62 17.29
CA LYS A 588 24.15 29.06 17.09
C LYS A 588 22.83 29.82 17.11
N LEU A 589 21.77 29.25 16.54
CA LEU A 589 20.42 29.82 16.55
C LEU A 589 19.85 29.82 17.96
N GLU A 590 19.94 28.71 18.70
CA GLU A 590 19.47 28.61 20.09
C GLU A 590 20.15 29.66 20.99
N THR A 591 21.46 29.87 20.81
CA THR A 591 22.24 30.86 21.59
C THR A 591 21.90 32.32 21.21
N GLN A 592 21.28 32.56 20.06
CA GLN A 592 20.85 33.89 19.63
C GLN A 592 19.40 34.22 20.05
N THR A 593 18.59 33.19 20.30
CA THR A 593 17.20 33.31 20.76
C THR A 593 17.03 33.24 22.28
N ALA A 594 18.03 32.71 23.00
CA ALA A 594 18.15 32.74 24.46
C ALA A 594 18.85 34.02 24.92
#